data_AF-A0A6A5USS8-F1
#
_entry.id   AF-A0A6A5USS8-F1
#
_cell.length_a   1.000
_cell.length_b   1.000
_cell.length_c   1.000
_cell.angle_alpha   90.00
_cell.angle_beta   90.00
_cell.angle_gamma   90.00
#
_symmetry.space_group_name_H-M   'P 1'
#
loop_
_entity.id
_entity.type
_entity.pdbx_description
1 polymer ?
#
loop_
_entity_poly.entity_id
_entity_poly.type
_entity_poly.pdbx_seq_one_letter_code
_entity_poly.pdbx_strand_id
1 'polypeptide(L)'
;TPPRPAYAPLHQQQQSQPEQPQMQMPPMQRYRSFEYQPNRDGAGRTATETQNYLNQAALLAEAAKRAQMAVVMRDLDGMEL
;
A
#
# COMPACT_ATOMS: atom_id res chain seq x y z
N THR A 1 -20.82 -22.90 -8.95
CA THR A 1 -21.24 -22.44 -7.60
C THR A 1 -20.10 -21.64 -7.01
N PRO A 2 -20.19 -20.29 -6.90
CA PRO A 2 -19.17 -19.55 -6.16
C PRO A 2 -19.40 -19.70 -4.65
N PRO A 3 -18.34 -19.89 -3.84
CA PRO A 3 -18.44 -19.97 -2.38
C PRO A 3 -18.63 -18.59 -1.74
N ARG A 4 -19.33 -18.58 -0.60
CA ARG A 4 -19.77 -17.43 0.22
C ARG A 4 -18.59 -16.75 0.93
N PRO A 5 -18.57 -15.41 1.10
CA PRO A 5 -17.72 -14.78 2.10
C PRO A 5 -18.27 -15.06 3.51
N ALA A 6 -17.37 -15.54 4.38
CA ALA A 6 -17.60 -15.88 5.78
C ALA A 6 -17.76 -14.63 6.67
N TYR A 7 -18.47 -14.84 7.78
CA TYR A 7 -19.02 -13.86 8.70
C TYR A 7 -17.98 -13.02 9.49
N ALA A 8 -18.40 -11.81 9.88
CA ALA A 8 -17.78 -10.97 10.90
C ALA A 8 -17.83 -11.64 12.30
N PRO A 9 -16.98 -11.22 13.26
CA PRO A 9 -17.56 -10.52 14.41
C PRO A 9 -16.65 -9.49 15.11
N LEU A 10 -17.24 -8.41 15.61
CA LEU A 10 -16.99 -7.98 17.00
C LEU A 10 -18.24 -7.27 17.53
N HIS A 11 -18.97 -7.98 18.39
CA HIS A 11 -20.01 -7.43 19.27
C HIS A 11 -19.35 -6.96 20.57
N GLN A 12 -19.63 -5.74 21.03
CA GLN A 12 -19.97 -5.45 22.44
C GLN A 12 -20.33 -3.97 22.63
N GLN A 13 -21.63 -3.66 22.71
CA GLN A 13 -22.19 -3.10 23.93
C GLN A 13 -23.73 -3.12 23.88
N GLN A 14 -24.28 -3.64 24.97
CA GLN A 14 -25.68 -3.90 25.31
C GLN A 14 -26.31 -2.56 25.77
N GLN A 15 -27.34 -2.05 25.10
CA GLN A 15 -28.78 -2.30 25.33
C GLN A 15 -29.41 -1.40 26.41
N SER A 16 -30.22 -0.44 25.95
CA SER A 16 -31.46 0.04 26.59
C SER A 16 -32.22 0.90 25.58
N GLN A 17 -33.32 0.40 25.02
CA GLN A 17 -34.20 1.18 24.14
C GLN A 17 -35.65 0.80 24.49
N PRO A 18 -36.51 1.73 24.94
CA PRO A 18 -37.93 1.48 25.09
C PRO A 18 -38.64 1.51 23.72
N GLU A 19 -39.65 0.66 23.61
CA GLU A 19 -40.50 0.47 22.44
C GLU A 19 -41.15 1.79 21.96
N GLN A 20 -41.07 2.05 20.65
CA GLN A 20 -41.97 2.98 19.96
C GLN A 20 -42.50 2.35 18.66
N PRO A 21 -43.78 2.58 18.32
CA PRO A 21 -44.49 1.85 17.28
C PRO A 21 -43.95 2.16 15.88
N GLN A 22 -43.91 1.09 15.09
CA GLN A 22 -43.43 1.03 13.72
C GLN A 22 -44.33 1.85 12.78
N MET A 23 -44.09 3.16 12.70
CA MET A 23 -44.68 4.00 11.66
C MET A 23 -43.99 3.66 10.34
N GLN A 24 -44.75 3.10 9.39
CA GLN A 24 -44.30 2.86 8.02
C GLN A 24 -43.88 4.20 7.40
N MET A 25 -42.57 4.46 7.38
CA MET A 25 -42.02 5.54 6.57
C MET A 25 -42.12 5.15 5.10
N PRO A 26 -42.58 6.05 4.22
CA PRO A 26 -42.55 5.84 2.78
C PRO A 26 -41.10 5.58 2.33
N PRO A 27 -40.88 4.84 1.22
CA PRO A 27 -39.53 4.51 0.77
C PRO A 27 -38.75 5.80 0.52
N MET A 28 -37.83 6.12 1.45
CA MET A 28 -36.83 7.16 1.25
C MET A 28 -36.11 6.80 -0.04
N GLN A 29 -36.26 7.65 -1.06
CA GLN A 29 -35.41 7.63 -2.25
C GLN A 29 -33.99 7.51 -1.74
N ARG A 30 -33.31 6.40 -2.05
CA ARG A 30 -31.90 6.24 -1.73
C ARG A 30 -31.20 7.45 -2.33
N TYR A 31 -30.79 8.39 -1.47
CA TYR A 31 -29.87 9.44 -1.85
C TYR A 31 -28.75 8.74 -2.61
N ARG A 32 -28.54 9.12 -3.88
CA ARG A 32 -27.37 8.69 -4.63
C ARG A 32 -26.18 9.27 -3.88
N SER A 33 -25.65 8.50 -2.94
CA SER A 33 -24.35 8.75 -2.35
C SER A 33 -23.40 8.90 -3.52
N PHE A 34 -22.76 10.06 -3.59
CA PHE A 34 -21.81 10.37 -4.65
C PHE A 34 -20.60 9.47 -4.46
N GLU A 35 -20.62 8.31 -5.10
CA GLU A 35 -19.61 7.27 -4.92
C GLU A 35 -18.46 7.59 -5.88
N TYR A 36 -17.51 8.40 -5.40
CA TYR A 36 -16.33 8.76 -6.15
C TYR A 36 -15.50 7.51 -6.45
N GLN A 37 -15.47 7.10 -7.72
CA GLN A 37 -14.49 6.15 -8.22
C GLN A 37 -13.32 6.92 -8.82
N PRO A 38 -12.12 6.87 -8.20
CA PRO A 38 -10.95 7.49 -8.79
C PRO A 38 -10.63 6.82 -10.13
N ASN A 39 -10.30 7.63 -11.13
CA ASN A 39 -9.79 7.12 -12.38
C ASN A 39 -8.45 6.40 -12.13
N ARG A 40 -8.41 5.10 -12.43
CA ARG A 40 -7.21 4.25 -12.29
C ARG A 40 -6.49 4.03 -13.62
N ASP A 41 -6.93 4.70 -14.68
CA ASP A 41 -6.28 4.57 -15.99
C ASP A 41 -4.80 5.01 -15.90
N GLY A 42 -3.92 4.17 -16.45
CA GLY A 42 -2.48 4.40 -16.42
C GLY A 42 -1.76 4.05 -15.10
N ALA A 43 -2.47 3.66 -14.04
CA ALA A 43 -1.84 3.27 -12.78
C ALA A 43 -0.86 2.11 -13.00
N GLY A 44 0.42 2.32 -12.65
CA GLY A 44 1.47 1.32 -12.78
C GLY A 44 2.04 1.13 -14.19
N ARG A 45 1.64 1.92 -15.21
CA ARG A 45 2.18 1.82 -16.58
C ARG A 45 3.71 1.89 -16.63
N THR A 46 4.30 2.75 -15.80
CA THR A 46 5.75 2.99 -15.73
C THR A 46 6.43 2.25 -14.59
N ALA A 47 5.73 1.35 -13.87
CA ALA A 47 6.29 0.64 -12.72
C ALA A 47 7.53 -0.18 -13.12
N THR A 48 7.48 -0.84 -14.28
CA THR A 48 8.60 -1.63 -14.81
C THR A 48 9.82 -0.76 -15.15
N GLU A 49 9.62 0.36 -15.85
CA GLU A 49 10.69 1.30 -16.17
C GLU A 49 11.31 1.88 -14.89
N THR A 50 10.46 2.29 -13.95
CA THR A 50 10.90 2.80 -12.63
C THR A 50 11.75 1.77 -11.90
N GLN A 51 11.30 0.51 -11.85
CA GLN A 51 12.06 -0.58 -11.23
C GLN A 51 13.40 -0.81 -11.94
N ASN A 52 13.44 -0.72 -13.27
CA ASN A 52 14.66 -0.87 -14.04
C ASN A 52 15.68 0.23 -13.71
N TYR A 53 15.24 1.49 -13.63
CA TYR A 53 16.11 2.61 -13.23
C TYR A 53 16.64 2.44 -11.80
N LEU A 54 15.80 2.02 -10.86
CA LEU A 54 16.21 1.77 -9.49
C LEU A 54 17.24 0.64 -9.38
N ASN A 55 17.06 -0.45 -10.13
CA ASN A 55 18.00 -1.56 -10.15
C ASN A 55 19.37 -1.13 -10.70
N GLN A 56 19.39 -0.35 -11.80
CA GLN A 56 20.63 0.17 -12.38
C GLN A 56 21.36 1.11 -11.43
N ALA A 57 20.62 2.02 -10.78
CA ALA A 57 21.19 2.93 -9.80
C ALA A 57 21.77 2.18 -8.59
N ALA A 58 21.09 1.15 -8.10
CA ALA A 58 21.56 0.34 -6.98
C ALA A 58 22.87 -0.41 -7.31
N LEU A 59 22.93 -1.05 -8.49
CA LEU A 59 24.14 -1.72 -8.97
C LEU A 59 25.34 -0.78 -9.05
N LEU A 60 25.15 0.42 -9.62
CA LEU A 60 26.20 1.41 -9.72
C LEU A 60 26.67 1.89 -8.34
N ALA A 61 25.73 2.18 -7.44
CA ALA A 61 26.04 2.65 -6.10
C ALA A 61 26.82 1.59 -5.29
N GLU A 62 26.45 0.32 -5.41
CA GLU A 62 27.18 -0.78 -4.77
C GLU A 62 28.59 -0.93 -5.34
N ALA A 63 28.74 -0.92 -6.67
CA ALA A 63 30.04 -1.01 -7.33
C ALA A 63 30.95 0.16 -6.95
N ALA A 64 30.41 1.38 -6.91
CA ALA A 64 31.14 2.58 -6.50
C ALA A 64 31.60 2.47 -5.04
N LYS A 65 30.73 2.02 -4.13
CA LYS A 65 31.09 1.79 -2.73
C LYS A 65 32.21 0.75 -2.61
N ARG A 66 32.10 -0.39 -3.31
CA ARG A 66 33.13 -1.43 -3.28
C ARG A 66 34.46 -0.92 -3.83
N ALA A 67 34.43 -0.13 -4.89
CA ALA A 67 35.64 0.49 -5.45
C ALA A 67 36.29 1.47 -4.48
N GLN A 68 35.51 2.34 -3.83
CA GLN A 68 36.01 3.27 -2.82
C GLN A 68 36.67 2.52 -1.66
N MET A 69 36.03 1.46 -1.16
CA MET A 69 36.60 0.63 -0.11
C MET A 69 37.90 -0.05 -0.58
N ALA A 70 37.96 -0.57 -1.80
CA ALA A 70 39.17 -1.19 -2.33
C ALA A 70 40.34 -0.20 -2.45
N VAL A 71 40.07 1.04 -2.86
CA VAL A 71 41.08 2.11 -2.92
C VAL A 71 41.61 2.43 -1.53
N VAL A 72 40.72 2.66 -0.55
CA VAL A 72 41.13 2.96 0.82
C VAL A 72 41.96 1.82 1.42
N MET A 73 41.56 0.56 1.21
CA MET A 73 42.31 -0.59 1.74
C MET A 73 43.68 -0.74 1.07
N ARG A 74 43.79 -0.44 -0.23
CA ARG A 74 45.08 -0.40 -0.93
C ARG A 74 45.99 0.70 -0.37
N ASP A 75 45.43 1.87 -0.11
CA ASP A 75 46.21 3.02 0.39
C ASP A 75 46.75 2.74 1.80
N LEU A 76 45.96 2.05 2.64
CA LEU A 76 46.40 1.60 3.98
C LEU A 76 47.47 0.51 3.92
N ASP A 77 47.35 -0.47 3.01
CA ASP A 77 48.36 -1.52 2.80
C ASP A 77 49.71 -0.93 2.33
N GLY A 78 49.67 0.13 1.51
CA GLY A 78 50.87 0.87 1.10
C GLY A 78 51.50 1.76 2.17
N MET A 79 50.90 1.87 3.37
CA MET A 79 51.38 2.71 4.48
C MET A 79 52.12 1.92 5.57
N GLU A 80 52.24 0.59 5.49
CA GLU A 80 53.15 -0.14 6.38
C GLU A 80 54.62 0.14 5.98
N LEU A 81 55.39 0.72 6.92
CA LEU A 81 56.85 0.92 6.90
C LEU A 81 57.54 -0.15 7.75
#